data_AF-W4VAN5-F1
#
_entry.id   AF-W4VAN5-F1
#
_cell.length_a   1.000
_cell.length_b   1.000
_cell.length_c   1.000
_cell.angle_alpha   90.00
_cell.angle_beta   90.00
_cell.angle_gamma   90.00
#
_symmetry.space_group_name_H-M   'P 1'
#
loop_
_entity.id
_entity.type
_entity.pdbx_description
1 polymer ?
#
loop_
_entity_poly.entity_id
_entity_poly.type
_entity_poly.pdbx_seq_one_letter_code
_entity_poly.pdbx_strand_id
1 'polypeptide(L)'
;MENLKAAAEGENEEWTKLYPEFAKVAKEEGFDEVAAAFTKIAEVEQKHEARYKKLAENIENNKVFNKDEKVYWKCRNCGYVHEGNSAPEKCPACIHPKAFFELLAENY
;
A
#
# COMPACT_ATOMS: atom_id res chain seq x y z
N MET A 1 10.53 -7.60 -5.00
CA MET A 1 10.32 -8.00 -3.59
C MET A 1 11.19 -7.18 -2.67
N GLU A 2 12.51 -7.19 -2.88
CA GLU A 2 13.51 -6.42 -2.12
C GLU A 2 13.08 -4.97 -1.86
N ASN A 3 12.69 -4.24 -2.90
CA ASN A 3 12.24 -2.84 -2.76
C ASN A 3 11.05 -2.66 -1.80
N LEU A 4 10.09 -3.58 -1.77
CA LEU A 4 8.92 -3.48 -0.86
C LEU A 4 9.31 -3.81 0.58
N LYS A 5 10.24 -4.75 0.78
CA LYS A 5 10.75 -5.11 2.10
C LYS A 5 11.59 -3.96 2.68
N ALA A 6 12.50 -3.41 1.88
CA ALA A 6 13.30 -2.24 2.25
C ALA A 6 12.42 -1.01 2.55
N ALA A 7 11.39 -0.75 1.74
CA ALA A 7 10.43 0.32 2.02
C ALA A 7 9.70 0.07 3.36
N ALA A 8 9.18 -1.14 3.60
CA ALA A 8 8.52 -1.46 4.87
C ALA A 8 9.45 -1.32 6.08
N GLU A 9 10.74 -1.65 5.95
CA GLU A 9 11.73 -1.48 7.02
C GLU A 9 12.00 0.00 7.31
N GLY A 10 12.13 0.84 6.28
CA GLY A 10 12.27 2.30 6.45
C GLY A 10 11.06 2.92 7.13
N GLU A 11 9.85 2.59 6.66
CA GLU A 11 8.60 3.04 7.28
C GLU A 11 8.52 2.59 8.76
N ASN A 12 8.95 1.36 9.07
CA ASN A 12 9.00 0.85 10.45
C ASN A 12 9.91 1.69 11.34
N GLU A 13 11.12 2.01 10.88
CA GLU A 13 12.05 2.87 11.61
C GLU A 13 11.44 4.26 11.85
N GLU A 14 10.78 4.81 10.84
CA GLU A 14 10.12 6.11 10.90
C GLU A 14 9.03 6.18 11.98
N TRP A 15 8.06 5.27 11.97
CA TRP A 15 6.94 5.34 12.92
C TRP A 15 7.26 4.78 14.31
N THR A 16 8.25 3.91 14.45
CA THR A 16 8.59 3.33 15.78
C THR A 16 9.66 4.11 16.53
N LYS A 17 10.53 4.85 15.82
CA LYS A 17 11.70 5.51 16.42
C LYS A 17 11.83 6.98 16.02
N LEU A 18 11.97 7.27 14.72
CA LEU A 18 12.38 8.61 14.28
C LEU A 18 11.32 9.67 14.59
N TYR A 19 10.11 9.51 14.06
CA TYR A 19 9.06 10.50 14.29
C TYR A 19 8.58 10.59 15.75
N PRO A 20 8.50 9.48 16.52
CA PRO A 20 8.29 9.57 17.96
C PRO A 20 9.37 10.39 18.70
N GLU A 21 10.65 10.20 18.37
CA GLU A 21 11.73 10.98 18.99
C GLU A 21 11.68 12.45 18.56
N PHE A 22 11.41 12.73 17.29
CA PHE A 22 11.25 14.11 16.80
C PHE A 22 10.06 14.81 17.45
N ALA A 23 8.94 14.12 17.63
CA ALA A 23 7.78 14.66 18.33
C ALA A 23 8.12 15.01 19.78
N LYS A 24 8.87 14.15 20.46
CA LYS A 24 9.34 14.39 21.83
C LYS A 24 10.27 15.60 21.91
N VAL A 25 11.30 15.69 21.06
CA VAL A 25 12.22 16.83 21.03
C VAL A 25 11.48 18.13 20.71
N ALA A 26 10.60 18.13 19.71
CA ALA A 26 9.79 19.29 19.38
C ALA A 26 8.91 19.75 20.57
N LYS A 27 8.38 18.81 21.35
CA LYS A 27 7.60 19.11 22.56
C LYS A 27 8.48 19.73 23.66
N GLU A 28 9.69 19.21 23.86
CA GLU A 28 10.67 19.72 24.83
C GLU A 28 11.14 21.15 24.49
N GLU A 29 11.26 21.47 23.20
CA GLU A 29 11.62 22.80 22.70
C GLU A 29 10.44 23.79 22.64
N GLY A 30 9.23 23.35 22.97
CA GLY A 30 8.01 24.19 23.00
C GLY A 30 7.29 24.33 21.65
N PHE A 31 7.62 23.50 20.66
CA PHE A 31 6.97 23.45 19.34
C PHE A 31 5.81 22.45 19.32
N ASP A 32 4.74 22.75 20.05
CA ASP A 32 3.60 21.84 20.24
C ASP A 32 2.90 21.41 18.95
N GLU A 33 2.73 22.32 18.00
CA GLU A 33 2.10 22.01 16.69
C GLU A 33 2.98 21.06 15.86
N VAL A 34 4.30 21.23 15.93
CA VAL A 34 5.28 20.39 15.23
C VAL A 34 5.31 18.99 15.85
N ALA A 35 5.29 18.90 17.18
CA ALA A 35 5.21 17.63 17.89
C ALA A 35 3.94 16.84 17.52
N ALA A 36 2.80 17.53 17.46
CA ALA A 36 1.54 16.94 17.02
C ALA A 36 1.62 16.46 15.55
N ALA A 37 2.23 17.25 14.66
CA ALA A 37 2.42 16.87 13.27
C ALA A 37 3.29 15.60 13.14
N PHE A 38 4.44 15.52 13.81
CA PHE A 38 5.29 14.32 13.79
C PHE A 38 4.56 13.08 14.33
N THR A 39 3.75 13.23 15.38
CA THR A 39 2.91 12.14 15.88
C THR A 39 1.93 11.65 14.82
N LYS A 40 1.30 12.56 14.05
CA LYS A 40 0.39 12.21 12.96
C LYS A 40 1.08 11.61 11.75
N ILE A 41 2.30 12.04 11.45
CA ILE A 41 3.11 11.42 10.39
C ILE A 41 3.42 9.96 10.77
N ALA A 42 3.82 9.69 12.02
CA ALA A 42 4.05 8.30 12.48
C ALA A 42 2.81 7.40 12.31
N GLU A 43 1.60 7.91 12.54
CA GLU A 43 0.36 7.15 12.29
C GLU A 43 0.16 6.80 10.80
N VAL A 44 0.61 7.67 9.89
CA VAL A 44 0.57 7.45 8.43
C VAL A 44 1.60 6.40 8.00
N GLU A 45 2.84 6.51 8.48
CA GLU A 45 3.92 5.59 8.09
C GLU A 45 3.65 4.16 8.57
N GLN A 46 2.93 3.99 9.70
CA GLN A 46 2.41 2.68 10.10
C GLN A 46 1.49 2.06 9.03
N LYS A 47 0.65 2.87 8.35
CA LYS A 47 -0.21 2.39 7.26
C LYS A 47 0.58 2.12 5.99
N HIS A 48 1.63 2.89 5.73
CA HIS A 48 2.53 2.63 4.61
C HIS A 48 3.28 1.30 4.78
N GLU A 49 3.86 1.04 5.95
CA GLU A 49 4.47 -0.25 6.28
C GLU A 49 3.49 -1.41 6.05
N ALA A 50 2.27 -1.30 6.60
CA ALA A 50 1.25 -2.33 6.46
C ALA A 50 0.91 -2.60 4.98
N ARG A 51 0.81 -1.54 4.16
CA ARG A 51 0.57 -1.65 2.72
C ARG A 51 1.74 -2.35 2.02
N TYR A 52 2.99 -1.97 2.28
CA TYR A 52 4.14 -2.59 1.63
C TYR A 52 4.32 -4.06 2.02
N LYS A 53 4.13 -4.40 3.30
CA LYS A 53 4.11 -5.80 3.75
C LYS A 53 3.04 -6.60 3.03
N LYS A 54 1.82 -6.06 2.90
CA LYS A 54 0.73 -6.76 2.19
C LYS A 54 1.04 -6.94 0.69
N LEU A 55 1.64 -5.95 0.05
CA LEU A 55 2.06 -6.06 -1.36
C LEU A 55 3.18 -7.09 -1.53
N ALA A 56 4.16 -7.12 -0.62
CA ALA A 56 5.22 -8.12 -0.61
C ALA A 56 4.65 -9.54 -0.44
N GLU A 57 3.76 -9.74 0.55
CA GLU A 57 3.06 -11.01 0.78
C GLU A 57 2.28 -11.46 -0.46
N ASN A 58 1.59 -10.54 -1.14
CA ASN A 58 0.86 -10.86 -2.37
C ASN A 58 1.79 -11.34 -3.49
N ILE A 59 2.99 -10.78 -3.62
CA ILE A 59 3.98 -11.25 -4.61
C ILE A 59 4.50 -12.64 -4.21
N GLU A 60 4.83 -12.83 -2.93
CA GLU A 60 5.41 -14.08 -2.40
C GLU A 60 4.46 -15.25 -2.57
N ASN A 61 3.17 -15.01 -2.31
CA ASN A 61 2.12 -16.03 -2.37
C ASN A 61 1.40 -16.10 -3.73
N ASN A 62 1.92 -15.41 -4.76
CA ASN A 62 1.31 -15.34 -6.10
C ASN A 62 -0.17 -14.87 -6.09
N LYS A 63 -0.51 -13.95 -5.18
CA LYS A 63 -1.85 -13.38 -4.99
C LYS A 63 -2.03 -11.99 -5.61
N VAL A 64 -1.06 -11.48 -6.38
CA VAL A 64 -1.18 -10.17 -7.06
C VAL A 64 -2.33 -10.18 -8.06
N PHE A 65 -2.43 -11.24 -8.87
CA PHE A 65 -3.42 -11.37 -9.95
C PHE A 65 -4.29 -12.63 -9.82
N ASN A 66 -4.30 -13.26 -8.63
CA ASN A 66 -5.09 -14.44 -8.32
C ASN A 66 -5.63 -14.37 -6.88
N LYS A 67 -6.83 -14.89 -6.67
CA LYS A 67 -7.51 -15.05 -5.38
C LYS A 67 -8.17 -16.44 -5.31
N ASP A 68 -8.35 -16.91 -4.08
CA ASP A 68 -9.00 -18.21 -3.82
C ASP A 68 -10.48 -18.18 -4.21
N GLU A 69 -11.13 -17.04 -3.99
CA GLU A 69 -12.53 -16.79 -4.36
C GLU A 69 -12.64 -15.86 -5.56
N LYS A 70 -13.82 -15.85 -6.21
CA LYS A 70 -14.13 -14.89 -7.27
C LYS A 70 -14.14 -13.47 -6.69
N VAL A 71 -13.49 -12.57 -7.41
CA VAL A 71 -13.44 -11.14 -7.11
C VAL A 71 -13.63 -10.34 -8.38
N TYR A 72 -13.84 -9.03 -8.24
CA TYR A 72 -13.87 -8.10 -9.35
C TYR A 72 -12.50 -7.48 -9.54
N TRP A 73 -11.95 -7.61 -10.75
CA TRP A 73 -10.68 -7.02 -11.17
C TRP A 73 -10.96 -5.81 -12.07
N LYS A 74 -10.42 -4.64 -11.72
CA LYS A 74 -10.54 -3.42 -12.53
C LYS A 74 -9.25 -3.17 -13.30
N CYS A 75 -9.36 -2.94 -14.60
CA CYS A 75 -8.25 -2.45 -15.40
C CYS A 75 -7.98 -0.96 -15.09
N ARG A 76 -6.81 -0.66 -14.53
CA ARG A 76 -6.35 0.71 -14.24
C ARG A 76 -6.16 1.57 -15.49
N ASN A 77 -6.03 0.96 -16.67
CA ASN A 77 -5.86 1.69 -17.93
C ASN A 77 -7.17 2.24 -18.50
N CYS A 78 -8.26 1.46 -18.46
CA CYS A 78 -9.51 1.83 -19.15
C CYS A 78 -10.79 1.67 -18.33
N GLY A 79 -10.71 1.11 -17.11
CA GLY A 79 -11.85 0.88 -16.24
C GLY A 79 -12.63 -0.42 -16.48
N TYR A 80 -12.26 -1.25 -17.47
CA TYR A 80 -12.91 -2.56 -17.67
C TYR A 80 -12.88 -3.41 -16.39
N VAL A 81 -14.05 -3.97 -16.03
CA VAL A 81 -14.21 -4.83 -14.85
C VAL A 81 -14.38 -6.29 -15.28
N HIS A 82 -13.62 -7.19 -14.67
CA HIS A 82 -13.67 -8.63 -14.88
C HIS A 82 -14.02 -9.33 -13.59
N GLU A 83 -15.03 -10.20 -13.59
CA GLU A 83 -15.31 -11.11 -12.48
C GLU A 83 -14.56 -12.44 -12.68
N GLY A 84 -13.77 -12.85 -11.69
CA GLY A 84 -13.07 -14.14 -11.74
C GLY A 84 -12.06 -14.33 -10.61
N ASN A 85 -11.55 -15.54 -10.45
CA ASN A 85 -10.49 -15.85 -9.48
C ASN A 85 -9.14 -15.23 -9.87
N SER A 86 -8.93 -14.88 -11.14
CA SER A 86 -7.69 -14.25 -11.62
C SER A 86 -7.94 -13.15 -12.63
N ALA A 87 -7.06 -12.15 -12.66
CA ALA A 87 -7.07 -11.14 -13.72
C ALA A 87 -6.71 -11.76 -15.08
N PRO A 88 -7.30 -11.30 -16.20
CA PRO A 88 -7.01 -11.85 -17.53
C PRO A 88 -5.60 -11.47 -17.99
N GLU A 89 -4.96 -12.32 -18.82
CA GLU A 89 -3.63 -12.05 -19.37
C GLU A 89 -3.58 -10.75 -20.20
N LYS A 90 -4.70 -10.41 -20.83
CA LYS A 90 -4.88 -9.23 -21.66
C LYS A 90 -6.27 -8.65 -21.42
N CYS A 91 -6.36 -7.34 -21.23
CA CYS A 91 -7.64 -6.65 -21.10
C CYS A 91 -8.42 -6.78 -22.42
N PRO A 92 -9.66 -7.30 -22.40
CA PRO A 92 -10.46 -7.46 -23.61
C PRO A 92 -10.97 -6.13 -24.19
N ALA A 93 -10.99 -5.07 -23.39
CA ALA A 93 -11.40 -3.74 -23.84
C ALA A 93 -10.24 -2.96 -24.47
N CYS A 94 -9.16 -2.72 -23.72
CA CYS A 94 -8.06 -1.85 -24.16
C CYS A 94 -6.78 -2.58 -24.57
N ILE A 95 -6.79 -3.93 -24.60
CA ILE A 95 -5.70 -4.74 -25.16
C ILE A 95 -4.38 -4.66 -24.34
N HIS A 96 -4.38 -3.98 -23.19
CA HIS A 96 -3.22 -3.86 -22.27
C HIS A 96 -2.99 -5.14 -21.45
N PRO A 97 -1.75 -5.41 -20.99
CA PRO A 97 -1.41 -6.65 -20.29
C PRO A 97 -2.01 -6.73 -18.88
N LYS A 98 -2.03 -7.95 -18.31
CA LYS A 98 -2.47 -8.28 -16.94
C LYS A 98 -1.96 -7.33 -15.86
N ALA A 99 -0.75 -6.80 -16.04
CA ALA A 99 -0.11 -5.87 -15.11
C ALA A 99 -0.94 -4.60 -14.79
N PHE A 100 -1.93 -4.27 -15.63
CA PHE A 100 -2.83 -3.14 -15.42
C PHE A 100 -4.06 -3.47 -14.56
N PHE A 101 -4.26 -4.71 -14.13
CA PHE A 101 -5.40 -5.05 -13.27
C PHE A 101 -5.08 -4.85 -11.79
N GLU A 102 -6.07 -4.38 -11.06
CA GLU A 102 -6.12 -4.33 -9.60
C GLU A 102 -7.46 -4.90 -9.11
N LEU A 103 -7.59 -5.16 -7.81
CA LEU A 103 -8.91 -5.44 -7.25
C LEU A 103 -9.79 -4.17 -7.37
N LEU A 104 -11.04 -4.34 -7.77
CA LEU A 104 -12.02 -3.27 -7.69
C LEU A 104 -12.17 -2.83 -6.22
N ALA A 105 -12.02 -1.54 -5.99
CA ALA A 105 -12.22 -0.91 -4.69
C ALA A 105 -13.32 0.14 -4.83
N GLU A 106 -14.26 0.14 -3.90
CA GLU A 106 -15.35 1.12 -3.79
C GLU A 106 -15.23 1.81 -2.43
N ASN A 107 -14.97 3.12 -2.46
CA ASN A 107 -14.66 3.93 -1.29
C ASN A 107 -15.38 5.29 -1.32
N TYR A 108 -16.61 5.30 -1.83
CA TYR A 108 -17.52 6.44 -1.93
C TYR A 108 -18.81 6.21 -1.14
#